data_AF-A0AAV0UB56-F1
#
_entry.id   AF-A0AAV0UB56-F1
#
_cell.length_a   1.000
_cell.length_b   1.000
_cell.length_c   1.000
_cell.angle_alpha   90.00
_cell.angle_beta   90.00
_cell.angle_gamma   90.00
#
_symmetry.space_group_name_H-M   'P 1'
#
loop_
_entity.id
_entity.type
_entity.pdbx_description
1 polymer ?
#
loop_
_entity_poly.entity_id
_entity_poly.type
_entity_poly.pdbx_seq_one_letter_code
_entity_poly.pdbx_strand_id
1 'polypeptide(L)'
;MKQKKWITVWKTMMTMTTVTVVMMMKKEDEEEESDEQTAVDELQALCRRCYHSLPFVALFLIYIAYEHATGILVFIIGTIAVMGLDHRIREQVALKDKASAWHLLSIVAMCAIDMAVICFLDGKPNPLHPFSQILQSTKTHGSDNDSHLLSTGANFWQVLWTVLVNDFLVRFCSIAVKALVAGAKADRFPCEKKYRVAATVVAGVPPAIPIEEEVVDSTTDETPLTQHAVSTVAFNRRKRKLYGIIEMCSIFLRSLLASIPWCSFYQLCASKFMADVFTFAYLLIKGVVLATHGRRIFVLARSLVTLGLEFGVYVSSDELVEAGSPDCSICYEPMNRPVKLACSHMFCEECVAEWFDHERSCPLCRADVGSSNLTEAENVKPQFLDGRTSLVPQLL
;
A
#
# COMPACT_ATOMS: atom_id res chain seq x y z
N MET A 1 42.00 -26.43 21.83
CA MET A 1 41.57 -27.68 21.14
C MET A 1 40.34 -27.53 20.23
N LYS A 2 39.34 -26.70 20.55
CA LYS A 2 38.12 -26.56 19.72
C LYS A 2 38.34 -25.91 18.35
N GLN A 3 39.25 -24.94 18.19
CA GLN A 3 39.52 -24.30 16.88
C GLN A 3 40.15 -25.24 15.83
N LYS A 4 41.02 -26.18 16.23
CA LYS A 4 41.64 -27.12 15.28
C LYS A 4 40.63 -28.09 14.66
N LYS A 5 39.55 -28.42 15.38
CA LYS A 5 38.48 -29.30 14.85
C LYS A 5 37.67 -28.62 13.73
N TRP A 6 37.36 -27.33 13.88
CA TRP A 6 36.62 -26.57 12.85
C TRP A 6 37.42 -26.37 11.56
N ILE A 7 38.73 -26.15 11.67
CA ILE A 7 39.61 -26.01 10.51
C ILE A 7 39.71 -27.32 9.71
N THR A 8 39.74 -28.46 10.40
CA THR A 8 39.76 -29.77 9.73
C THR A 8 38.43 -30.05 9.02
N VAL A 9 37.30 -29.76 9.67
CA VAL A 9 35.94 -29.91 9.09
C VAL A 9 35.76 -29.00 7.88
N TRP A 10 36.28 -27.77 7.94
CA TRP A 10 36.26 -26.84 6.82
C TRP A 10 37.09 -27.36 5.63
N LYS A 11 38.30 -27.85 5.89
CA LYS A 11 39.16 -28.44 4.84
C LYS A 11 38.53 -29.67 4.19
N THR A 12 37.84 -30.53 4.94
CA THR A 12 37.15 -31.71 4.39
C THR A 12 35.89 -31.35 3.61
N MET A 13 35.08 -30.37 4.06
CA MET A 13 33.93 -29.90 3.28
C MET A 13 34.34 -29.27 1.95
N MET A 14 35.42 -28.47 1.96
CA MET A 14 35.92 -27.78 0.78
C MET A 14 36.55 -28.72 -0.24
N THR A 15 37.19 -29.80 0.22
CA THR A 15 37.74 -30.87 -0.65
C THR A 15 36.64 -31.78 -1.21
N MET A 16 35.60 -32.09 -0.44
CA MET A 16 34.45 -32.87 -0.92
C MET A 16 33.64 -32.11 -1.97
N THR A 17 33.41 -30.80 -1.79
CA THR A 17 32.69 -29.99 -2.79
C THR A 17 33.49 -29.81 -4.08
N THR A 18 34.82 -29.64 -4.01
CA THR A 18 35.66 -29.60 -5.22
C THR A 18 35.63 -30.92 -5.98
N VAL A 19 35.66 -32.08 -5.30
CA VAL A 19 35.61 -33.40 -5.95
C VAL A 19 34.26 -33.66 -6.60
N THR A 20 33.15 -33.32 -5.95
CA THR A 20 31.79 -33.53 -6.50
C THR A 20 31.54 -32.66 -7.74
N VAL A 21 32.02 -31.41 -7.73
CA VAL A 21 31.88 -30.51 -8.89
C VAL A 21 32.75 -30.97 -10.07
N VAL A 22 33.98 -31.43 -9.81
CA VAL A 22 34.84 -32.02 -10.85
C VAL A 22 34.21 -33.28 -11.46
N MET A 23 33.50 -34.08 -10.66
CA MET A 23 32.78 -35.24 -11.18
C MET A 23 31.50 -34.90 -11.94
N MET A 24 30.77 -33.84 -11.55
CA MET A 24 29.57 -33.41 -12.28
C MET A 24 29.92 -32.76 -13.62
N MET A 25 31.06 -32.07 -13.72
CA MET A 25 31.52 -31.45 -14.98
C MET A 25 32.12 -32.45 -15.98
N LYS A 26 32.47 -33.67 -15.56
CA LYS A 26 33.04 -34.70 -16.45
C LYS A 26 31.97 -35.52 -17.20
N LYS A 27 30.68 -35.18 -17.05
CA LYS A 27 29.56 -35.98 -17.61
C LYS A 27 28.91 -35.37 -18.86
N GLU A 28 29.36 -34.22 -19.35
CA GLU A 28 28.69 -33.50 -20.46
C GLU A 28 29.52 -33.34 -21.74
N ASP A 29 30.56 -34.13 -21.95
CA ASP A 29 31.37 -34.05 -23.18
C ASP A 29 31.03 -35.18 -24.19
N GLU A 30 29.94 -35.03 -24.95
CA GLU A 30 29.81 -35.62 -26.30
C GLU A 30 29.09 -34.64 -27.25
N GLU A 31 29.86 -34.13 -28.23
CA GLU A 31 29.48 -33.58 -29.56
C GLU A 31 28.84 -32.18 -29.69
N GLU A 32 29.64 -31.15 -30.04
CA GLU A 32 29.61 -30.32 -31.28
C GLU A 32 30.22 -28.89 -31.12
N GLU A 33 30.85 -28.43 -32.21
CA GLU A 33 31.30 -27.07 -32.60
C GLU A 33 32.45 -26.32 -31.86
N SER A 34 33.51 -26.03 -32.65
CA SER A 34 34.81 -25.49 -32.24
C SER A 34 34.85 -24.03 -31.76
N ASP A 35 33.77 -23.26 -31.95
CA ASP A 35 33.68 -21.86 -31.49
C ASP A 35 32.92 -21.74 -30.15
N GLU A 36 31.96 -22.64 -29.90
CA GLU A 36 31.23 -22.72 -28.63
C GLU A 36 32.12 -23.30 -27.52
N GLN A 37 32.98 -24.27 -27.85
CA GLN A 37 33.97 -24.84 -26.94
C GLN A 37 34.92 -23.80 -26.33
N THR A 38 35.35 -22.79 -27.11
CA THR A 38 36.26 -21.74 -26.63
C THR A 38 35.57 -20.82 -25.62
N ALA A 39 34.30 -20.48 -25.84
CA ALA A 39 33.51 -19.69 -24.91
C ALA A 39 33.21 -20.46 -23.61
N VAL A 40 32.94 -21.76 -23.72
CA VAL A 40 32.76 -22.67 -22.57
C VAL A 40 34.05 -22.78 -21.75
N ASP A 41 35.21 -22.88 -22.39
CA ASP A 41 36.52 -22.94 -21.72
C ASP A 41 36.86 -21.62 -20.99
N GLU A 42 36.56 -20.46 -21.60
CA GLU A 42 36.72 -19.15 -20.96
C GLU A 42 35.77 -18.97 -19.76
N LEU A 43 34.50 -19.40 -19.90
CA LEU A 43 33.51 -19.40 -18.83
C LEU A 43 33.96 -20.32 -17.68
N GLN A 44 34.53 -21.48 -17.99
CA GLN A 44 35.06 -22.41 -17.01
C GLN A 44 36.28 -21.84 -16.27
N ALA A 45 37.15 -21.11 -16.96
CA ALA A 45 38.29 -20.41 -16.38
C ALA A 45 37.88 -19.23 -15.47
N LEU A 46 36.81 -18.51 -15.82
CA LEU A 46 36.20 -17.48 -14.98
C LEU A 46 35.51 -18.08 -13.77
N CYS A 47 34.74 -19.16 -13.95
CA CYS A 47 34.04 -19.85 -12.87
C CYS A 47 35.02 -20.43 -11.83
N ARG A 48 36.15 -20.99 -12.27
CA ARG A 48 37.23 -21.47 -11.39
C ARG A 48 37.88 -20.33 -10.59
N ARG A 49 38.05 -19.15 -11.19
CA ARG A 49 38.54 -17.93 -10.52
C ARG A 49 37.53 -17.41 -9.50
N CYS A 50 36.26 -17.31 -9.88
CA CYS A 50 35.18 -16.91 -8.97
C CYS A 50 35.10 -17.87 -7.78
N TYR A 51 35.13 -19.19 -8.01
CA TYR A 51 35.09 -20.22 -6.97
C TYR A 51 36.25 -20.09 -5.97
N HIS A 52 37.45 -19.77 -6.43
CA HIS A 52 38.59 -19.55 -5.55
C HIS A 52 38.48 -18.24 -4.74
N SER A 53 37.77 -17.24 -5.26
CA SER A 53 37.47 -15.99 -4.56
C SER A 53 36.27 -16.07 -3.61
N LEU A 54 35.33 -16.99 -3.85
CA LEU A 54 34.12 -17.19 -3.03
C LEU A 54 34.40 -17.32 -1.52
N PRO A 55 35.38 -18.10 -1.02
CA PRO A 55 35.61 -18.21 0.43
C PRO A 55 36.05 -16.87 1.05
N PHE A 56 36.80 -16.04 0.33
CA PHE A 56 37.25 -14.73 0.83
C PHE A 56 36.09 -13.73 0.83
N VAL A 57 35.27 -13.74 -0.22
CA VAL A 57 34.03 -12.94 -0.27
C VAL A 57 33.08 -13.37 0.84
N ALA A 58 32.90 -14.69 1.06
CA ALA A 58 32.03 -15.21 2.11
C ALA A 58 32.53 -14.82 3.51
N LEU A 59 33.82 -14.92 3.80
CA LEU A 59 34.39 -14.47 5.07
C LEU A 59 34.20 -12.97 5.30
N PHE A 60 34.38 -12.15 4.25
CA PHE A 60 34.15 -10.72 4.29
C PHE A 60 32.67 -10.39 4.56
N LEU A 61 31.74 -11.06 3.87
CA LEU A 61 30.30 -10.92 4.10
C LEU A 61 29.88 -11.37 5.50
N ILE A 62 30.45 -12.46 6.02
CA ILE A 62 30.19 -12.92 7.40
C ILE A 62 30.68 -11.89 8.42
N TYR A 63 31.84 -11.28 8.18
CA TYR A 63 32.36 -10.22 9.04
C TYR A 63 31.44 -8.99 9.05
N ILE A 64 31.02 -8.51 7.87
CA ILE A 64 30.03 -7.42 7.74
C ILE A 64 28.72 -7.79 8.43
N ALA A 65 28.24 -9.02 8.24
CA ALA A 65 27.01 -9.50 8.85
C ALA A 65 27.11 -9.57 10.38
N TYR A 66 28.28 -9.90 10.92
CA TYR A 66 28.54 -9.90 12.35
C TYR A 66 28.56 -8.48 12.92
N GLU A 67 29.26 -7.56 12.26
CA GLU A 67 29.35 -6.15 12.68
C GLU A 67 27.99 -5.44 12.65
N HIS A 68 27.15 -5.79 11.67
CA HIS A 68 25.82 -5.21 11.48
C HIS A 68 24.67 -6.17 11.82
N ALA A 69 24.92 -7.16 12.69
CA ALA A 69 23.94 -8.20 13.02
C ALA A 69 22.62 -7.62 13.54
N THR A 70 22.67 -6.55 14.33
CA THR A 70 21.47 -5.86 14.85
C THR A 70 20.63 -5.25 13.73
N GLY A 71 21.26 -4.58 12.77
CA GLY A 71 20.62 -4.03 11.56
C GLY A 71 19.87 -5.08 10.76
N ILE A 72 20.57 -6.18 10.48
CA ILE A 72 20.04 -7.29 9.69
C ILE A 72 18.88 -7.98 10.43
N LEU A 73 19.03 -8.21 11.73
CA LEU A 73 18.00 -8.85 12.55
C LEU A 73 16.73 -8.00 12.63
N VAL A 74 16.86 -6.67 12.83
CA VAL A 74 15.71 -5.75 12.80
C VAL A 74 15.06 -5.74 11.42
N PHE A 75 15.83 -5.75 10.34
CA PHE A 75 15.28 -5.82 8.99
C PHE A 75 14.48 -7.10 8.74
N ILE A 76 15.02 -8.27 9.11
CA ILE A 76 14.36 -9.56 8.91
C ILE A 76 13.09 -9.64 9.78
N ILE A 77 13.21 -9.40 11.09
CA ILE A 77 12.09 -9.49 12.02
C ILE A 77 11.01 -8.46 11.68
N GLY A 78 11.40 -7.20 11.41
CA GLY A 78 10.48 -6.14 11.02
C GLY A 78 9.75 -6.46 9.72
N THR A 79 10.42 -7.05 8.73
CA THR A 79 9.79 -7.47 7.47
C THR A 79 8.77 -8.58 7.70
N ILE A 80 9.12 -9.60 8.50
CA ILE A 80 8.20 -10.69 8.85
C ILE A 80 6.99 -10.14 9.63
N ALA A 81 7.21 -9.23 10.58
CA ALA A 81 6.15 -8.58 11.34
C ALA A 81 5.21 -7.79 10.42
N VAL A 82 5.75 -6.96 9.51
CA VAL A 82 4.96 -6.22 8.52
C VAL A 82 4.17 -7.16 7.62
N MET A 83 4.78 -8.24 7.10
CA MET A 83 4.08 -9.22 6.27
C MET A 83 2.95 -9.92 7.03
N GLY A 84 3.19 -10.32 8.29
CA GLY A 84 2.19 -10.96 9.14
C GLY A 84 1.02 -10.03 9.48
N LEU A 85 1.31 -8.78 9.81
CA LEU A 85 0.28 -7.77 10.09
C LEU A 85 -0.51 -7.40 8.83
N ASP A 86 0.17 -7.25 7.68
CA ASP A 86 -0.47 -7.00 6.38
C ASP A 86 -1.38 -8.17 5.95
N HIS A 87 -0.99 -9.40 6.26
CA HIS A 87 -1.87 -10.55 6.02
C HIS A 87 -3.13 -10.49 6.88
N ARG A 88 -2.99 -10.28 8.19
CA ARG A 88 -4.12 -10.21 9.15
C ARG A 88 -5.08 -9.08 8.81
N ILE A 89 -4.57 -7.90 8.44
CA ILE A 89 -5.44 -6.77 8.09
C ILE A 89 -6.22 -7.03 6.81
N ARG A 90 -5.61 -7.67 5.79
CA ARG A 90 -6.31 -8.01 4.55
C ARG A 90 -7.44 -9.01 4.77
N GLU A 91 -7.23 -9.99 5.65
CA GLU A 91 -8.28 -10.92 6.06
C GLU A 91 -9.46 -10.19 6.70
N GLN A 92 -9.19 -9.25 7.61
CA GLN A 92 -10.26 -8.46 8.23
C GLN A 92 -10.94 -7.51 7.24
N VAL A 93 -10.19 -6.92 6.30
CA VAL A 93 -10.76 -6.06 5.24
C VAL A 93 -11.66 -6.87 4.29
N ALA A 94 -11.30 -8.11 3.99
CA ALA A 94 -12.12 -9.01 3.15
C ALA A 94 -13.47 -9.36 3.80
N LEU A 95 -13.54 -9.37 5.14
CA LEU A 95 -14.77 -9.68 5.88
C LEU A 95 -15.79 -8.52 5.92
N LYS A 96 -15.43 -7.31 5.44
CA LYS A 96 -16.29 -6.11 5.40
C LYS A 96 -17.00 -5.87 6.76
N ASP A 97 -18.33 -5.91 6.80
CA ASP A 97 -19.14 -5.62 8.00
C ASP A 97 -19.06 -6.72 9.07
N LYS A 98 -18.57 -7.91 8.72
CA LYS A 98 -18.35 -9.03 9.65
C LYS A 98 -17.00 -8.96 10.37
N ALA A 99 -16.17 -7.95 10.09
CA ALA A 99 -14.87 -7.78 10.70
C ALA A 99 -14.98 -7.60 12.23
N SER A 100 -14.15 -8.31 12.98
CA SER A 100 -14.18 -8.29 14.44
C SER A 100 -13.36 -7.12 14.98
N ALA A 101 -13.99 -6.24 15.77
CA ALA A 101 -13.33 -5.10 16.38
C ALA A 101 -12.17 -5.51 17.31
N TRP A 102 -12.27 -6.66 17.98
CA TRP A 102 -11.23 -7.20 18.84
C TRP A 102 -9.98 -7.59 18.05
N HIS A 103 -10.14 -8.19 16.86
CA HIS A 103 -9.02 -8.55 15.99
C HIS A 103 -8.34 -7.30 15.44
N LEU A 104 -9.10 -6.27 15.04
CA LEU A 104 -8.55 -5.00 14.59
C LEU A 104 -7.81 -4.25 15.69
N LEU A 105 -8.35 -4.24 16.92
CA LEU A 105 -7.68 -3.66 18.09
C LEU A 105 -6.37 -4.41 18.40
N SER A 106 -6.38 -5.74 18.28
CA SER A 106 -5.18 -6.56 18.43
C SER A 106 -4.10 -6.21 17.39
N ILE A 107 -4.48 -5.96 16.12
CA ILE A 107 -3.55 -5.51 15.08
C ILE A 107 -2.92 -4.15 15.45
N VAL A 108 -3.71 -3.19 15.91
CA VAL A 108 -3.21 -1.87 16.34
C VAL A 108 -2.26 -2.02 17.54
N ALA A 109 -2.60 -2.87 18.51
CA ALA A 109 -1.75 -3.15 19.66
C ALA A 109 -0.42 -3.80 19.27
N MET A 110 -0.44 -4.79 18.35
CA MET A 110 0.79 -5.38 17.82
C MET A 110 1.67 -4.35 17.11
N CYS A 111 1.09 -3.47 16.29
CA CYS A 111 1.84 -2.37 15.66
C CYS A 111 2.49 -1.46 16.71
N ALA A 112 1.77 -1.12 17.79
CA ALA A 112 2.30 -0.29 18.87
C ALA A 112 3.46 -0.96 19.62
N ILE A 113 3.37 -2.27 19.86
CA ILE A 113 4.43 -3.07 20.48
C ILE A 113 5.67 -3.09 19.56
N ASP A 114 5.50 -3.41 18.27
CA ASP A 114 6.61 -3.45 17.31
C ASP A 114 7.30 -2.08 17.18
N MET A 115 6.52 -0.99 17.12
CA MET A 115 7.05 0.37 17.13
C MET A 115 7.84 0.66 18.42
N ALA A 116 7.31 0.27 19.58
CA ALA A 116 8.00 0.47 20.86
C ALA A 116 9.33 -0.31 20.89
N VAL A 117 9.34 -1.58 20.49
CA VAL A 117 10.54 -2.42 20.43
C VAL A 117 11.61 -1.76 19.55
N ILE A 118 11.25 -1.27 18.37
CA ILE A 118 12.18 -0.56 17.48
C ILE A 118 12.75 0.69 18.15
N CYS A 119 11.93 1.48 18.85
CA CYS A 119 12.39 2.68 19.56
C CYS A 119 13.30 2.34 20.75
N PHE A 120 13.01 1.25 21.48
CA PHE A 120 13.87 0.78 22.56
C PHE A 120 15.24 0.32 22.06
N LEU A 121 15.31 -0.33 20.89
CA LEU A 121 16.57 -0.71 20.25
C LEU A 121 17.41 0.51 19.82
N ASP A 122 16.76 1.64 19.51
CA ASP A 122 17.43 2.92 19.22
C ASP A 122 17.87 3.67 20.50
N GLY A 123 17.53 3.15 21.69
CA GLY A 123 17.95 3.70 22.98
C GLY A 123 17.22 4.98 23.41
N LYS A 124 16.16 5.39 22.70
CA LYS A 124 15.37 6.60 23.02
C LYS A 124 13.87 6.27 23.04
N PRO A 125 13.15 6.57 24.13
CA PRO A 125 11.77 6.10 24.33
C PRO A 125 10.72 6.80 23.46
N ASN A 126 11.09 7.86 22.73
CA ASN A 126 10.14 8.69 21.97
C ASN A 126 10.14 8.29 20.48
N PRO A 127 9.02 7.80 19.93
CA PRO A 127 8.93 7.38 18.52
C PRO A 127 9.03 8.56 17.53
N LEU A 128 8.85 9.79 18.02
CA LEU A 128 8.99 11.02 17.23
C LEU A 128 10.39 11.65 17.33
N HIS A 129 11.25 11.15 18.22
CA HIS A 129 12.59 11.70 18.39
C HIS A 129 13.51 11.52 17.15
N PRO A 130 13.44 10.41 16.38
CA PRO A 130 14.19 10.30 15.13
C PRO A 130 13.87 11.45 14.16
N PHE A 131 12.62 11.92 14.12
CA PHE A 131 12.18 13.06 13.31
C PHE A 131 12.78 14.40 13.78
N SER A 132 12.90 14.61 15.09
CA SER A 132 13.50 15.84 15.63
C SER A 132 15.02 15.89 15.50
N GLN A 133 15.69 14.74 15.58
CA GLN A 133 17.16 14.65 15.47
C GLN A 133 17.64 14.96 14.05
N ILE A 134 16.87 14.55 13.04
CA ILE A 134 17.08 14.89 11.63
C ILE A 134 17.08 16.41 11.41
N LEU A 135 16.28 17.17 12.16
CA LEU A 135 16.23 18.63 12.09
C LEU A 135 17.37 19.33 12.85
N GLN A 136 18.02 18.63 13.80
CA GLN A 136 19.03 19.19 14.69
C GLN A 136 20.47 18.90 14.23
N SER A 137 20.70 17.80 13.49
CA SER A 137 22.04 17.45 12.98
C SER A 137 22.60 18.43 11.93
N THR A 138 21.75 19.30 11.38
CA THR A 138 22.16 20.40 10.47
C THR A 138 22.85 21.57 11.19
N LYS A 139 22.88 21.59 12.54
CA LYS A 139 23.36 22.74 13.33
C LYS A 139 24.79 22.64 13.85
N THR A 140 25.47 21.51 13.71
CA THR A 140 26.83 21.30 14.25
C THR A 140 27.86 21.07 13.13
N HIS A 141 28.06 22.08 12.28
CA HIS A 141 29.21 22.12 11.37
C HIS A 141 30.22 23.13 11.90
N GLY A 142 31.09 22.66 12.79
CA GLY A 142 32.16 23.46 13.37
C GLY A 142 33.28 22.57 13.88
N SER A 143 34.35 22.49 13.09
CA SER A 143 35.70 22.01 13.44
C SER A 143 35.86 20.51 13.75
N ASP A 144 36.51 19.77 12.84
CA ASP A 144 37.80 19.07 13.07
C ASP A 144 38.09 18.08 11.93
N ASN A 145 39.25 18.21 11.28
CA ASN A 145 39.52 17.72 9.93
C ASN A 145 40.24 16.36 9.79
N ASP A 146 40.62 15.66 10.86
CA ASP A 146 41.64 14.59 10.73
C ASP A 146 41.14 13.13 10.85
N SER A 147 39.83 12.87 10.83
CA SER A 147 39.27 11.49 10.93
C SER A 147 38.25 11.14 9.84
N HIS A 148 38.32 11.82 8.69
CA HIS A 148 37.23 11.85 7.71
C HIS A 148 36.91 10.49 7.03
N LEU A 149 37.89 9.67 6.65
CA LEU A 149 37.63 8.47 5.82
C LEU A 149 37.06 7.28 6.61
N LEU A 150 37.57 7.02 7.82
CA LEU A 150 37.03 5.97 8.70
C LEU A 150 35.68 6.40 9.31
N SER A 151 35.52 7.71 9.58
CA SER A 151 34.25 8.30 10.01
C SER A 151 33.17 8.20 8.92
N THR A 152 33.51 8.41 7.65
CA THR A 152 32.53 8.34 6.53
C THR A 152 31.86 6.97 6.44
N GLY A 153 32.62 5.87 6.64
CA GLY A 153 32.07 4.52 6.67
C GLY A 153 31.09 4.31 7.83
N ALA A 154 31.45 4.74 9.04
CA ALA A 154 30.57 4.68 10.21
C ALA A 154 29.30 5.54 10.02
N ASN A 155 29.44 6.72 9.41
CA ASN A 155 28.34 7.65 9.15
C ASN A 155 27.34 7.08 8.12
N PHE A 156 27.84 6.35 7.10
CA PHE A 156 26.98 5.68 6.12
C PHE A 156 26.06 4.67 6.78
N TRP A 157 26.59 3.80 7.64
CA TRP A 157 25.81 2.77 8.33
C TRP A 157 24.80 3.37 9.31
N GLN A 158 25.15 4.49 9.95
CA GLN A 158 24.23 5.22 10.82
C GLN A 158 23.05 5.84 10.04
N VAL A 159 23.32 6.39 8.85
CA VAL A 159 22.29 6.91 7.94
C VAL A 159 21.39 5.77 7.49
N LEU A 160 21.97 4.63 7.07
CA LEU A 160 21.21 3.46 6.65
C LEU A 160 20.31 2.92 7.77
N TRP A 161 20.84 2.79 8.99
CA TRP A 161 20.05 2.38 10.16
C TRP A 161 18.88 3.35 10.42
N THR A 162 19.14 4.66 10.35
CA THR A 162 18.11 5.69 10.56
C THR A 162 17.01 5.61 9.50
N VAL A 163 17.37 5.46 8.23
CA VAL A 163 16.42 5.29 7.12
C VAL A 163 15.59 4.02 7.30
N LEU A 164 16.26 2.91 7.68
CA LEU A 164 15.63 1.61 7.93
C LEU A 164 14.57 1.69 9.03
N VAL A 165 14.93 2.25 10.19
CA VAL A 165 14.03 2.41 11.34
C VAL A 165 12.82 3.26 10.96
N ASN A 166 13.05 4.41 10.30
CA ASN A 166 11.96 5.28 9.86
C ASN A 166 11.03 4.62 8.83
N ASP A 167 11.57 3.82 7.89
CA ASP A 167 10.76 3.07 6.91
C ASP A 167 9.81 2.10 7.63
N PHE A 168 10.31 1.36 8.62
CA PHE A 168 9.47 0.46 9.44
C PHE A 168 8.42 1.19 10.27
N LEU A 169 8.80 2.26 10.97
CA LEU A 169 7.87 3.04 11.79
C LEU A 169 6.68 3.56 10.95
N VAL A 170 6.96 4.12 9.77
CA VAL A 170 5.88 4.59 8.88
C VAL A 170 5.00 3.44 8.38
N ARG A 171 5.57 2.25 8.10
CA ARG A 171 4.76 1.07 7.75
C ARG A 171 3.83 0.67 8.87
N PHE A 172 4.32 0.56 10.12
CA PHE A 172 3.48 0.22 11.27
C PHE A 172 2.40 1.27 11.52
N CYS A 173 2.72 2.56 11.42
CA CYS A 173 1.72 3.63 11.48
C CYS A 173 0.66 3.47 10.38
N SER A 174 1.06 3.18 9.14
CA SER A 174 0.11 3.01 8.02
C SER A 174 -0.81 1.82 8.22
N ILE A 175 -0.31 0.69 8.72
CA ILE A 175 -1.10 -0.51 9.02
C ILE A 175 -2.07 -0.23 10.17
N ALA A 176 -1.61 0.44 11.23
CA ALA A 176 -2.47 0.84 12.34
C ALA A 176 -3.62 1.76 11.87
N VAL A 177 -3.33 2.76 11.03
CA VAL A 177 -4.35 3.65 10.45
C VAL A 177 -5.33 2.87 9.57
N LYS A 178 -4.86 1.95 8.73
CA LYS A 178 -5.74 1.08 7.93
C LYS A 178 -6.64 0.22 8.84
N ALA A 179 -6.13 -0.30 9.95
CA ALA A 179 -6.92 -1.12 10.89
C ALA A 179 -8.01 -0.29 11.59
N LEU A 180 -7.70 0.97 11.94
CA LEU A 180 -8.69 1.91 12.47
C LEU A 180 -9.78 2.23 11.44
N VAL A 181 -9.40 2.45 10.18
CA VAL A 181 -10.35 2.67 9.07
C VAL A 181 -11.23 1.44 8.81
N ALA A 182 -10.66 0.24 8.88
CA ALA A 182 -11.40 -1.00 8.75
C ALA A 182 -12.47 -1.15 9.84
N GLY A 183 -12.15 -0.73 11.07
CA GLY A 183 -13.05 -0.79 12.22
C GLY A 183 -14.15 0.27 12.25
N ALA A 184 -14.08 1.30 11.40
CA ALA A 184 -15.12 2.32 11.31
C ALA A 184 -16.41 1.72 10.72
N LYS A 185 -17.48 1.63 11.52
CA LYS A 185 -18.80 1.15 11.04
C LYS A 185 -19.64 2.30 10.47
N ALA A 186 -20.50 1.99 9.50
CA ALA A 186 -21.36 2.98 8.83
C ALA A 186 -22.31 3.68 9.83
N ASP A 187 -22.80 2.95 10.84
CA ASP A 187 -23.75 3.45 11.84
C ASP A 187 -23.19 4.59 12.70
N ARG A 188 -21.85 4.76 12.77
CA ARG A 188 -21.21 5.87 13.50
C ARG A 188 -21.17 7.18 12.71
N PHE A 189 -21.45 7.17 11.41
CA PHE A 189 -21.44 8.35 10.56
C PHE A 189 -22.78 8.48 9.83
N PRO A 190 -23.82 9.04 10.47
CA PRO A 190 -25.04 9.39 9.76
C PRO A 190 -24.72 10.46 8.71
N CYS A 191 -24.51 10.03 7.47
CA CYS A 191 -24.40 10.96 6.34
C CYS A 191 -25.83 11.36 5.98
N GLU A 192 -26.36 12.34 6.70
CA GLU A 192 -27.65 12.97 6.43
C GLU A 192 -27.55 13.76 5.12
N LYS A 193 -27.62 13.07 3.98
CA LYS A 193 -27.93 13.73 2.71
C LYS A 193 -29.43 13.93 2.66
N LYS A 194 -29.89 15.12 3.05
CA LYS A 194 -31.24 15.63 2.72
C LYS A 194 -31.43 15.53 1.21
N TYR A 195 -32.11 14.48 0.74
CA TYR A 195 -32.81 14.55 -0.53
C TYR A 195 -33.94 15.55 -0.33
N ARG A 196 -33.75 16.75 -0.88
CA ARG A 196 -34.77 17.78 -0.91
C ARG A 196 -35.80 17.35 -1.96
N VAL A 197 -36.76 16.52 -1.55
CA VAL A 197 -37.96 16.26 -2.35
C VAL A 197 -38.68 17.61 -2.46
N ALA A 198 -38.58 18.25 -3.62
CA ALA A 198 -39.35 19.44 -3.91
C ALA A 198 -40.81 19.00 -4.10
N ALA A 199 -41.58 18.97 -3.01
CA ALA A 199 -43.02 18.91 -3.08
C ALA A 199 -43.51 20.22 -3.70
N THR A 200 -43.72 20.23 -5.01
CA THR A 200 -44.51 21.26 -5.68
C THR A 200 -45.97 21.06 -5.29
N VAL A 201 -46.37 21.71 -4.20
CA VAL A 201 -47.77 21.99 -3.89
C VAL A 201 -48.27 22.98 -4.94
N VAL A 202 -48.98 22.48 -5.96
CA VAL A 202 -49.82 23.34 -6.79
C VAL A 202 -51.09 23.61 -6.00
N ALA A 203 -51.12 24.77 -5.37
CA ALA A 203 -52.31 25.31 -4.73
C ALA A 203 -53.26 25.87 -5.78
N GLY A 204 -54.53 25.46 -5.72
CA GLY A 204 -55.64 26.22 -6.27
C GLY A 204 -56.78 25.37 -6.84
N VAL A 205 -57.82 25.11 -6.03
CA VAL A 205 -59.28 25.30 -6.29
C VAL A 205 -60.07 24.83 -5.05
N PRO A 206 -61.01 25.63 -4.49
CA PRO A 206 -62.06 25.17 -3.56
C PRO A 206 -63.48 25.37 -4.15
N PRO A 207 -64.59 25.05 -3.45
CA PRO A 207 -64.95 23.83 -2.72
C PRO A 207 -66.33 23.26 -3.17
N ALA A 208 -66.66 22.00 -2.86
CA ALA A 208 -68.05 21.51 -2.82
C ALA A 208 -68.20 20.40 -1.77
N ILE A 209 -69.27 20.51 -0.97
CA ILE A 209 -69.62 19.75 0.26
C ILE A 209 -70.75 18.73 -0.06
N PRO A 210 -71.35 17.99 0.90
CA PRO A 210 -70.96 16.73 1.58
C PRO A 210 -71.84 15.52 1.18
N ILE A 211 -71.39 14.28 1.44
CA ILE A 211 -72.30 13.16 1.80
C ILE A 211 -71.63 12.33 2.91
N GLU A 212 -72.46 11.97 3.90
CA GLU A 212 -72.19 11.32 5.18
C GLU A 212 -71.96 9.79 5.11
N GLU A 213 -71.39 9.28 6.21
CA GLU A 213 -71.46 7.91 6.79
C GLU A 213 -70.78 6.72 6.07
N GLU A 214 -69.73 6.15 6.68
CA GLU A 214 -69.88 4.96 7.56
C GLU A 214 -68.58 4.60 8.32
N VAL A 215 -68.77 4.08 9.52
CA VAL A 215 -67.79 3.63 10.51
C VAL A 215 -67.57 2.13 10.35
N VAL A 216 -66.35 1.64 10.09
CA VAL A 216 -65.93 0.27 10.47
C VAL A 216 -64.42 0.20 10.77
N ASP A 217 -64.18 0.05 12.07
CA ASP A 217 -63.27 -0.86 12.78
C ASP A 217 -61.80 -1.10 12.40
N SER A 218 -61.04 -1.17 13.48
CA SER A 218 -59.65 -1.48 13.72
C SER A 218 -59.06 -2.66 12.95
N THR A 219 -57.83 -2.45 12.44
CA THR A 219 -56.72 -3.37 12.63
C THR A 219 -55.43 -2.59 12.40
N THR A 220 -54.59 -2.56 13.44
CA THR A 220 -53.22 -2.09 13.42
C THR A 220 -52.43 -2.88 12.39
N ASP A 221 -52.18 -2.27 11.22
CA ASP A 221 -51.11 -2.71 10.34
C ASP A 221 -50.03 -1.63 10.38
N GLU A 222 -49.00 -1.90 11.17
CA GLU A 222 -47.81 -1.05 11.23
C GLU A 222 -47.13 -1.11 9.86
N THR A 223 -47.36 -0.06 9.08
CA THR A 223 -46.51 0.30 7.95
C THR A 223 -45.07 0.44 8.48
N PRO A 224 -44.08 -0.34 8.01
CA PRO A 224 -42.70 -0.10 8.40
C PRO A 224 -42.25 1.17 7.68
N LEU A 225 -42.27 2.25 8.44
CA LEU A 225 -41.75 3.56 8.13
C LEU A 225 -40.35 3.44 7.52
N THR A 226 -40.27 3.76 6.23
CA THR A 226 -39.07 4.04 5.42
C THR A 226 -37.76 4.14 6.20
N GLN A 227 -37.09 3.00 6.36
CA GLN A 227 -35.75 2.94 6.93
C GLN A 227 -34.79 3.51 5.87
N HIS A 228 -34.32 4.75 6.08
CA HIS A 228 -33.31 5.39 5.26
C HIS A 228 -32.01 4.56 5.28
N ALA A 229 -31.91 3.58 4.38
CA ALA A 229 -30.72 2.78 4.19
C ALA A 229 -29.60 3.68 3.64
N VAL A 230 -28.65 4.05 4.50
CA VAL A 230 -27.35 4.53 4.07
C VAL A 230 -26.75 3.42 3.21
N SER A 231 -26.49 3.67 1.91
CA SER A 231 -25.92 2.65 1.04
C SER A 231 -24.56 2.21 1.58
N THR A 232 -24.49 0.95 2.02
CA THR A 232 -23.29 0.32 2.59
C THR A 232 -22.21 0.19 1.53
N VAL A 233 -22.61 0.08 0.26
CA VAL A 233 -21.71 0.00 -0.90
C VAL A 233 -20.95 1.30 -1.15
N ALA A 234 -21.64 2.44 -1.14
CA ALA A 234 -20.98 3.75 -1.28
C ALA A 234 -19.93 3.98 -0.18
N PHE A 235 -20.24 3.55 1.05
CA PHE A 235 -19.33 3.58 2.19
C PHE A 235 -18.12 2.65 2.01
N ASN A 236 -18.34 1.40 1.63
CA ASN A 236 -17.28 0.42 1.38
C ASN A 236 -16.39 0.80 0.18
N ARG A 237 -16.93 1.47 -0.85
CA ARG A 237 -16.16 2.05 -1.96
C ARG A 237 -15.25 3.18 -1.50
N ARG A 238 -15.74 4.09 -0.64
CA ARG A 238 -14.91 5.16 -0.05
C ARG A 238 -13.78 4.58 0.81
N LYS A 239 -14.05 3.53 1.58
CA LYS A 239 -13.03 2.82 2.37
C LYS A 239 -11.91 2.25 1.51
N ARG A 240 -12.24 1.56 0.40
CA ARG A 240 -11.22 1.03 -0.53
C ARG A 240 -10.31 2.12 -1.09
N LYS A 241 -10.89 3.25 -1.53
CA LYS A 241 -10.12 4.41 -1.99
C LYS A 241 -9.24 4.99 -0.87
N LEU A 242 -9.76 5.04 0.36
CA LEU A 242 -9.01 5.53 1.52
C LEU A 242 -7.79 4.65 1.85
N TYR A 243 -7.89 3.31 1.73
CA TYR A 243 -6.73 2.42 1.87
C TYR A 243 -5.64 2.73 0.85
N GLY A 244 -6.01 2.96 -0.41
CA GLY A 244 -5.08 3.35 -1.46
C GLY A 244 -4.41 4.70 -1.17
N ILE A 245 -5.16 5.69 -0.67
CA ILE A 245 -4.61 7.00 -0.27
C ILE A 245 -3.64 6.83 0.91
N ILE A 246 -4.01 6.07 1.95
CA ILE A 246 -3.15 5.83 3.11
C ILE A 246 -1.82 5.20 2.67
N GLU A 247 -1.87 4.21 1.78
CA GLU A 247 -0.65 3.56 1.28
C GLU A 247 0.21 4.49 0.44
N MET A 248 -0.39 5.26 -0.47
CA MET A 248 0.37 6.21 -1.27
C MET A 248 0.98 7.34 -0.43
N CYS A 249 0.25 7.82 0.58
CA CYS A 249 0.78 8.77 1.56
C CYS A 249 1.93 8.16 2.38
N SER A 250 1.84 6.88 2.76
CA SER A 250 2.92 6.20 3.47
C SER A 250 4.17 6.06 2.60
N ILE A 251 4.03 5.70 1.31
CA ILE A 251 5.13 5.65 0.34
C ILE A 251 5.79 7.02 0.18
N PHE A 252 4.98 8.07 0.02
CA PHE A 252 5.47 9.44 -0.10
C PHE A 252 6.26 9.87 1.15
N LEU A 253 5.70 9.60 2.34
CA LEU A 253 6.34 9.93 3.61
C LEU A 253 7.66 9.16 3.80
N ARG A 254 7.70 7.86 3.47
CA ARG A 254 8.94 7.06 3.54
C ARG A 254 10.03 7.62 2.61
N SER A 255 9.66 7.98 1.38
CA SER A 255 10.61 8.59 0.44
C SER A 255 11.10 9.97 0.91
N LEU A 256 10.22 10.78 1.51
CA LEU A 256 10.58 12.10 2.04
C LEU A 256 11.53 11.97 3.25
N LEU A 257 11.23 11.09 4.20
CA LEU A 257 12.04 10.90 5.40
C LEU A 257 13.41 10.29 5.10
N ALA A 258 13.49 9.38 4.13
CA ALA A 258 14.77 8.85 3.68
C ALA A 258 15.66 9.95 3.07
N SER A 259 15.07 10.95 2.42
CA SER A 259 15.82 11.98 1.70
C SER A 259 16.68 12.85 2.62
N ILE A 260 16.21 13.14 3.84
CA ILE A 260 16.88 14.09 4.73
C ILE A 260 18.26 13.59 5.24
N PRO A 261 18.40 12.37 5.80
CA PRO A 261 19.70 11.88 6.25
C PRO A 261 20.68 11.65 5.09
N TRP A 262 20.20 11.29 3.89
CA TRP A 262 21.05 11.20 2.70
C TRP A 262 21.60 12.57 2.27
N CYS A 263 20.78 13.62 2.31
CA CYS A 263 21.28 14.98 2.04
C CYS A 263 22.37 15.38 3.03
N SER A 264 22.19 15.06 4.31
CA SER A 264 23.23 15.29 5.34
C SER A 264 24.49 14.48 5.06
N PHE A 265 24.36 13.24 4.58
CA PHE A 265 25.50 12.38 4.22
C PHE A 265 26.30 12.95 3.05
N TYR A 266 25.65 13.43 1.98
CA TYR A 266 26.35 14.02 0.84
C TYR A 266 27.11 15.31 1.20
N GLN A 267 26.65 16.04 2.22
CA GLN A 267 27.37 17.21 2.74
C GLN A 267 28.68 16.87 3.44
N LEU A 268 28.93 15.60 3.78
CA LEU A 268 30.19 15.11 4.33
C LEU A 268 31.25 14.86 3.23
N CYS A 269 31.05 15.28 1.98
CA CYS A 269 32.11 15.13 0.98
C CYS A 269 33.30 16.07 1.29
N ALA A 270 34.52 15.60 1.01
CA ALA A 270 35.75 16.35 1.26
C ALA A 270 35.82 17.71 0.54
N SER A 271 35.08 17.87 -0.56
CA SER A 271 34.94 19.13 -1.30
C SER A 271 33.51 19.64 -1.21
N LYS A 272 33.35 20.89 -0.77
CA LYS A 272 32.04 21.58 -0.70
C LYS A 272 31.35 21.66 -2.06
N PHE A 273 32.11 21.87 -3.15
CA PHE A 273 31.56 21.89 -4.50
C PHE A 273 30.95 20.53 -4.88
N MET A 274 31.65 19.43 -4.60
CA MET A 274 31.16 18.08 -4.88
C MET A 274 29.95 17.73 -4.00
N ALA A 275 29.97 18.13 -2.72
CA ALA A 275 28.84 17.97 -1.81
C ALA A 275 27.56 18.64 -2.35
N ASP A 276 27.65 19.89 -2.79
CA ASP A 276 26.52 20.65 -3.31
C ASP A 276 25.99 20.03 -4.63
N VAL A 277 26.88 19.58 -5.52
CA VAL A 277 26.51 18.89 -6.77
C VAL A 277 25.76 17.57 -6.50
N PHE A 278 26.29 16.70 -5.63
CA PHE A 278 25.65 15.43 -5.31
C PHE A 278 24.31 15.63 -4.59
N THR A 279 24.25 16.58 -3.65
CA THR A 279 23.01 16.92 -2.95
C THR A 279 21.95 17.43 -3.91
N PHE A 280 22.31 18.33 -4.83
CA PHE A 280 21.38 18.84 -5.83
C PHE A 280 20.88 17.76 -6.79
N ALA A 281 21.79 16.94 -7.33
CA ALA A 281 21.42 15.83 -8.20
C ALA A 281 20.47 14.84 -7.49
N TYR A 282 20.77 14.50 -6.23
CA TYR A 282 19.91 13.65 -5.40
C TYR A 282 18.53 14.27 -5.19
N LEU A 283 18.46 15.55 -4.81
CA LEU A 283 17.20 16.27 -4.59
C LEU A 283 16.37 16.39 -5.87
N LEU A 284 17.00 16.55 -7.04
CA LEU A 284 16.30 16.54 -8.31
C LEU A 284 15.66 15.18 -8.59
N ILE A 285 16.41 14.09 -8.46
CA ILE A 285 15.91 12.72 -8.66
C ILE A 285 14.76 12.45 -7.68
N LYS A 286 14.96 12.76 -6.40
CA LYS A 286 13.93 12.60 -5.37
C LYS A 286 12.72 13.49 -5.61
N GLY A 287 12.91 14.73 -6.07
CA GLY A 287 11.85 15.65 -6.42
C GLY A 287 10.94 15.09 -7.50
N VAL A 288 11.52 14.50 -8.55
CA VAL A 288 10.74 13.82 -9.61
C VAL A 288 9.97 12.63 -9.03
N VAL A 289 10.61 11.77 -8.23
CA VAL A 289 9.94 10.63 -7.59
C VAL A 289 8.78 11.09 -6.70
N LEU A 290 9.00 12.07 -5.81
CA LEU A 290 7.96 12.62 -4.94
C LEU A 290 6.83 13.28 -5.76
N ALA A 291 7.14 14.01 -6.82
CA ALA A 291 6.14 14.61 -7.69
C ALA A 291 5.27 13.54 -8.37
N THR A 292 5.86 12.44 -8.83
CA THR A 292 5.08 11.33 -9.41
C THR A 292 4.15 10.68 -8.39
N HIS A 293 4.61 10.44 -7.16
CA HIS A 293 3.76 9.94 -6.07
C HIS A 293 2.68 10.95 -5.67
N GLY A 294 3.03 12.22 -5.54
CA GLY A 294 2.11 13.32 -5.21
C GLY A 294 1.00 13.48 -6.25
N ARG A 295 1.32 13.38 -7.54
CA ARG A 295 0.32 13.39 -8.62
C ARG A 295 -0.68 12.24 -8.47
N ARG A 296 -0.21 11.03 -8.19
CA ARG A 296 -1.08 9.86 -7.97
C ARG A 296 -1.97 10.04 -6.73
N ILE A 297 -1.43 10.55 -5.63
CA ILE A 297 -2.21 10.88 -4.42
C ILE A 297 -3.29 11.90 -4.75
N PHE A 298 -2.94 12.96 -5.48
CA PHE A 298 -3.88 14.01 -5.86
C PHE A 298 -5.02 13.48 -6.73
N VAL A 299 -4.73 12.64 -7.73
CA VAL A 299 -5.75 12.01 -8.57
C VAL A 299 -6.69 11.12 -7.75
N LEU A 300 -6.15 10.27 -6.86
CA LEU A 300 -6.94 9.42 -5.98
C LEU A 300 -7.78 10.24 -4.97
N ALA A 301 -7.20 11.27 -4.38
CA ALA A 301 -7.88 12.16 -3.44
C ALA A 301 -9.00 12.94 -4.14
N ARG A 302 -8.75 13.47 -5.34
CA ARG A 302 -9.76 14.10 -6.17
C ARG A 302 -10.90 13.13 -6.48
N SER A 303 -10.59 11.89 -6.88
CA SER A 303 -11.59 10.84 -7.14
C SER A 303 -12.39 10.44 -5.89
N LEU A 304 -11.82 10.56 -4.69
CA LEU A 304 -12.54 10.37 -3.41
C LEU A 304 -13.49 11.55 -3.12
N VAL A 305 -13.04 12.79 -3.35
CA VAL A 305 -13.82 14.02 -3.10
C VAL A 305 -14.94 14.21 -4.11
N THR A 306 -14.69 13.95 -5.40
CA THR A 306 -15.67 14.21 -6.45
C THR A 306 -16.87 13.28 -6.36
N LEU A 307 -16.72 12.10 -5.76
CA LEU A 307 -17.80 11.17 -5.34
C LEU A 307 -18.93 10.94 -6.35
N GLY A 308 -18.69 11.29 -7.61
CA GLY A 308 -19.55 11.02 -8.73
C GLY A 308 -19.45 9.54 -9.03
N LEU A 309 -20.59 8.92 -9.28
CA LEU A 309 -20.67 7.63 -9.95
C LEU A 309 -19.71 7.65 -11.15
N GLU A 310 -18.53 7.02 -11.03
CA GLU A 310 -17.55 6.93 -12.13
C GLU A 310 -18.12 6.22 -13.37
N PHE A 311 -19.32 5.64 -13.27
CA PHE A 311 -19.93 4.77 -14.26
C PHE A 311 -21.39 5.12 -14.62
N GLY A 312 -21.97 6.20 -14.07
CA GLY A 312 -23.38 6.50 -14.33
C GLY A 312 -23.93 7.75 -13.66
N VAL A 313 -25.24 7.94 -13.81
CA VAL A 313 -26.00 9.05 -13.20
C VAL A 313 -27.09 8.46 -12.32
N TYR A 314 -27.35 9.07 -11.16
CA TYR A 314 -28.49 8.67 -10.32
C TYR A 314 -29.79 9.06 -11.03
N VAL A 315 -30.73 8.13 -11.04
CA VAL A 315 -32.08 8.33 -11.60
C VAL A 315 -33.03 8.68 -10.46
N SER A 316 -33.98 9.57 -10.70
CA SER A 316 -35.03 9.86 -9.73
C SER A 316 -36.08 8.72 -9.72
N SER A 317 -36.86 8.59 -8.65
CA SER A 317 -37.93 7.59 -8.60
C SER A 317 -39.00 7.83 -9.67
N ASP A 318 -39.18 9.08 -10.11
CA ASP A 318 -40.19 9.45 -11.10
C ASP A 318 -39.78 9.00 -12.51
N GLU A 319 -38.50 9.19 -12.88
CA GLU A 319 -37.94 8.74 -14.16
C GLU A 319 -37.90 7.20 -14.29
N LEU A 320 -37.80 6.47 -13.17
CA LEU A 320 -37.88 5.01 -13.13
C LEU A 320 -39.25 4.47 -13.54
N VAL A 321 -40.31 5.13 -13.05
CA VAL A 321 -41.70 4.72 -13.32
C VAL A 321 -42.07 4.97 -14.78
N GLU A 322 -41.59 6.07 -15.36
CA GLU A 322 -41.76 6.36 -16.79
C GLU A 322 -41.05 5.35 -17.71
N ALA A 323 -39.95 4.75 -17.25
CA ALA A 323 -39.18 3.78 -18.03
C ALA A 323 -39.77 2.34 -18.01
N GLY A 324 -40.79 2.06 -17.19
CA GLY A 324 -41.50 0.79 -17.18
C GLY A 324 -40.74 -0.42 -16.60
N SER A 325 -39.55 -0.22 -16.03
CA SER A 325 -38.75 -1.28 -15.38
C SER A 325 -38.30 -0.86 -13.97
N PRO A 326 -39.18 -0.93 -12.96
CA PRO A 326 -38.84 -0.52 -11.59
C PRO A 326 -37.92 -1.52 -10.88
N ASP A 327 -37.78 -2.74 -11.40
CA ASP A 327 -37.01 -3.82 -10.78
C ASP A 327 -35.59 -3.94 -11.37
N CYS A 328 -34.62 -4.20 -10.51
CA CYS A 328 -33.23 -4.39 -10.92
C CYS A 328 -33.03 -5.77 -11.54
N SER A 329 -32.41 -5.85 -12.73
CA SER A 329 -32.15 -7.13 -13.40
C SER A 329 -31.03 -7.99 -12.77
N ILE A 330 -30.43 -7.55 -11.67
CA ILE A 330 -29.38 -8.30 -10.96
C ILE A 330 -29.97 -8.95 -9.70
N CYS A 331 -30.66 -8.17 -8.85
CA CYS A 331 -31.29 -8.70 -7.63
C CYS A 331 -32.76 -9.06 -7.80
N TYR A 332 -33.41 -8.68 -8.90
CA TYR A 332 -34.84 -8.89 -9.17
C TYR A 332 -35.78 -8.24 -8.14
N GLU A 333 -35.29 -7.22 -7.42
CA GLU A 333 -36.02 -6.43 -6.45
C GLU A 333 -36.20 -4.98 -6.95
N PRO A 334 -37.15 -4.20 -6.40
CA PRO A 334 -37.32 -2.79 -6.72
C PRO A 334 -36.01 -2.01 -6.56
N MET A 335 -35.68 -1.17 -7.54
CA MET A 335 -34.37 -0.51 -7.58
C MET A 335 -34.16 0.44 -6.40
N ASN A 336 -33.21 0.08 -5.53
CA ASN A 336 -32.74 0.96 -4.46
C ASN A 336 -31.57 1.83 -4.97
N ARG A 337 -31.74 3.16 -4.95
CA ARG A 337 -30.80 4.15 -5.52
C ARG A 337 -30.40 3.78 -6.97
N PRO A 338 -31.33 3.87 -7.92
CA PRO A 338 -31.08 3.48 -9.32
C PRO A 338 -29.94 4.28 -9.94
N VAL A 339 -29.09 3.59 -10.68
CA VAL A 339 -27.98 4.16 -11.45
C VAL A 339 -28.17 3.82 -12.91
N LYS A 340 -28.20 4.85 -13.76
CA LYS A 340 -28.20 4.71 -15.22
C LYS A 340 -26.77 4.77 -15.75
N LEU A 341 -26.34 3.71 -16.42
CA LEU A 341 -25.05 3.65 -17.11
C LEU A 341 -25.08 4.46 -18.42
N ALA A 342 -23.91 4.70 -19.03
CA ALA A 342 -23.80 5.36 -20.33
C ALA A 342 -24.55 4.62 -21.46
N CYS A 343 -24.63 3.28 -21.36
CA CYS A 343 -25.44 2.43 -22.24
C CYS A 343 -26.95 2.48 -21.94
N SER A 344 -27.40 3.40 -21.07
CA SER A 344 -28.77 3.63 -20.63
C SER A 344 -29.44 2.55 -19.77
N HIS A 345 -28.78 1.41 -19.51
CA HIS A 345 -29.26 0.39 -18.59
C HIS A 345 -29.22 0.86 -17.14
N MET A 346 -30.24 0.45 -16.37
CA MET A 346 -30.46 0.86 -14.99
C MET A 346 -30.37 -0.31 -14.02
N PHE A 347 -29.72 -0.10 -12.89
CA PHE A 347 -29.52 -1.10 -11.84
C PHE A 347 -29.51 -0.44 -10.46
N CYS A 348 -29.64 -1.21 -9.38
CA CYS A 348 -29.28 -0.75 -8.05
C CYS A 348 -27.81 -0.32 -8.01
N GLU A 349 -27.50 0.77 -7.31
CA GLU A 349 -26.10 1.21 -7.07
C GLU A 349 -25.24 0.06 -6.53
N GLU A 350 -25.82 -0.75 -5.63
CA GLU A 350 -25.12 -1.82 -4.94
C GLU A 350 -24.80 -3.00 -5.88
N CYS A 351 -25.79 -3.47 -6.62
CA CYS A 351 -25.66 -4.61 -7.53
C CYS A 351 -24.68 -4.32 -8.67
N VAL A 352 -24.74 -3.12 -9.26
CA VAL A 352 -23.87 -2.78 -10.39
C VAL A 352 -22.43 -2.51 -9.94
N ALA A 353 -22.24 -1.96 -8.74
CA ALA A 353 -20.91 -1.76 -8.19
C ALA A 353 -20.20 -3.08 -7.84
N GLU A 354 -20.93 -4.06 -7.31
CA GLU A 354 -20.39 -5.40 -7.05
C GLU A 354 -20.00 -6.11 -8.35
N TRP A 355 -20.83 -5.99 -9.39
CA TRP A 355 -20.48 -6.49 -10.73
C TRP A 355 -19.17 -5.90 -11.26
N PHE A 356 -18.98 -4.58 -11.12
CA PHE A 356 -17.75 -3.89 -11.56
C PHE A 356 -16.49 -4.21 -10.77
N ASP A 357 -16.61 -4.83 -9.59
CA ASP A 357 -15.45 -5.36 -8.87
C ASP A 357 -14.85 -6.58 -9.58
N HIS A 358 -15.65 -7.28 -10.40
CA HIS A 358 -15.25 -8.44 -11.19
C HIS A 358 -15.05 -8.11 -12.66
N GLU A 359 -16.02 -7.43 -13.27
CA GLU A 359 -16.09 -7.21 -14.72
C GLU A 359 -16.52 -5.78 -15.03
N ARG A 360 -15.74 -5.01 -15.80
CA ARG A 360 -16.02 -3.59 -16.11
C ARG A 360 -16.92 -3.41 -17.33
N SER A 361 -17.96 -4.25 -17.44
CA SER A 361 -18.92 -4.19 -18.55
C SER A 361 -20.35 -4.14 -18.02
N CYS A 362 -21.28 -3.58 -18.81
CA CYS A 362 -22.69 -3.60 -18.43
C CYS A 362 -23.22 -5.04 -18.32
N PRO A 363 -23.91 -5.44 -17.22
CA PRO A 363 -24.48 -6.78 -17.07
C PRO A 363 -25.46 -7.19 -18.17
N LEU A 364 -26.19 -6.22 -18.75
CA LEU A 364 -27.22 -6.47 -19.76
C LEU A 364 -26.65 -6.50 -21.18
N CYS A 365 -25.81 -5.53 -21.54
CA CYS A 365 -25.35 -5.35 -22.93
C CYS A 365 -23.84 -5.53 -23.14
N ARG A 366 -23.08 -5.77 -22.07
CA ARG A 366 -21.62 -5.89 -22.07
C ARG A 366 -20.86 -4.68 -22.62
N ALA A 367 -21.54 -3.54 -22.80
CA ALA A 367 -20.89 -2.29 -23.15
C ALA A 367 -19.84 -1.90 -22.09
N ASP A 368 -18.67 -1.47 -22.53
CA ASP A 368 -17.60 -1.02 -21.64
C ASP A 368 -18.02 0.27 -20.93
N VAL A 369 -17.80 0.30 -19.63
CA VAL A 369 -18.21 1.39 -18.74
C VAL A 369 -17.08 2.42 -18.57
N GLY A 370 -15.92 2.18 -19.19
CA GLY A 370 -14.70 2.99 -19.08
C GLY A 370 -14.43 4.02 -20.19
N SER A 371 -15.42 4.44 -20.99
CA SER A 371 -15.19 5.37 -22.12
C SER A 371 -16.01 6.66 -22.04
N SER A 372 -15.60 7.56 -21.14
CA SER A 372 -15.79 9.00 -21.39
C SER A 372 -14.51 9.78 -21.03
N ASN A 373 -13.69 10.01 -22.04
CA ASN A 373 -12.64 11.04 -22.12
C ASN A 373 -11.60 11.10 -20.97
N LEU A 374 -10.92 9.98 -20.68
CA LEU A 374 -9.61 10.01 -20.04
C LEU A 374 -8.62 9.36 -20.99
N THR A 375 -7.68 10.15 -21.49
CA THR A 375 -6.57 9.73 -22.35
C THR A 375 -5.94 8.44 -21.85
N GLU A 376 -5.69 7.52 -22.79
CA GLU A 376 -5.14 6.16 -22.67
C GLU A 376 -3.85 6.02 -21.81
N ALA A 377 -3.26 7.12 -21.37
CA ALA A 377 -2.11 7.19 -20.47
C ALA A 377 -2.42 6.89 -18.98
N GLU A 378 -3.69 6.73 -18.60
CA GLU A 378 -4.10 6.53 -17.19
C GLU A 378 -4.85 5.22 -16.93
N ASN A 379 -4.67 4.20 -17.78
CA ASN A 379 -5.16 2.83 -17.54
C ASN A 379 -4.30 2.07 -16.51
N VAL A 380 -3.84 2.77 -15.46
CA VAL A 380 -3.14 2.16 -14.33
C VAL A 380 -4.20 1.68 -13.35
N LYS A 381 -4.48 0.37 -13.32
CA LYS A 381 -5.30 -0.25 -12.27
C LYS A 381 -4.87 0.32 -10.91
N PRO A 382 -5.77 0.92 -10.12
CA PRO A 382 -5.34 1.61 -8.91
C PRO A 382 -4.70 0.59 -7.96
N GLN A 383 -3.39 0.73 -7.76
CA GLN A 383 -2.63 -0.17 -6.88
C GLN A 383 -3.06 0.08 -5.42
N PHE A 384 -3.08 -0.99 -4.61
CA PHE A 384 -3.34 -0.95 -3.15
C PHE A 384 -4.78 -0.69 -2.69
N LEU A 385 -5.79 -0.77 -3.56
CA LEU A 385 -7.21 -0.71 -3.16
C LEU A 385 -7.62 -1.84 -2.20
N ASP A 386 -6.88 -2.95 -2.21
CA ASP A 386 -7.14 -4.15 -1.39
C ASP A 386 -6.56 -4.03 0.03
N GLY A 387 -5.96 -2.90 0.38
CA GLY A 387 -5.34 -2.67 1.71
C GLY A 387 -3.89 -3.15 1.84
N ARG A 388 -3.31 -3.75 0.80
CA ARG A 388 -1.90 -4.19 0.78
C ARG A 388 -0.92 -3.07 1.13
N THR A 389 0.15 -3.42 1.82
CA THR A 389 1.26 -2.53 2.16
C THR A 389 2.47 -2.86 1.29
N SER A 390 3.15 -1.83 0.76
CA SER A 390 4.35 -1.99 -0.05
C SER A 390 5.49 -2.59 0.76
N LEU A 391 6.00 -3.73 0.32
CA LEU A 391 7.15 -4.40 0.96
C LEU A 391 8.49 -3.79 0.56
N VAL A 392 8.56 -3.10 -0.59
CA VAL A 392 9.80 -2.52 -1.12
C VAL A 392 10.30 -1.40 -0.19
N PRO A 393 11.50 -1.56 0.40
CA PRO A 393 12.07 -0.56 1.27
C PRO A 393 12.62 0.61 0.46
N GLN A 394 12.35 1.83 0.93
CA GLN A 394 12.79 3.08 0.29
C GLN A 394 14.14 3.50 0.88
N LEU A 395 15.16 2.67 0.66
CA LEU A 395 16.47 2.84 1.31
C LEU A 395 17.34 3.94 0.69
N LEU A 396 17.11 4.30 -0.57
CA LEU A 396 17.87 5.29 -1.36
C LEU A 396 16.97 6.45 -1.73
#